data_AF-A0A6I7FA61-F1
#
_entry.id   AF-A0A6I7FA61-F1
#
_cell.length_a   1.000
_cell.length_b   1.000
_cell.length_c   1.000
_cell.angle_alpha   90.00
_cell.angle_beta   90.00
_cell.angle_gamma   90.00
#
_symmetry.space_group_name_H-M   'P 1'
#
loop_
_entity.id
_entity.type
_entity.pdbx_description
1 polymer ?
#
loop_
_entity_poly.entity_id
_entity_poly.type
_entity_poly.pdbx_seq_one_letter_code
_entity_poly.pdbx_strand_id
1 'polypeptide(L)'
;MLPLHIKISGKAVVIAGGGRIAARRLKTVIDEGAAATVVSPEVSAEMLELIEHYGVSWKRKKAEPADFKEAFLMILATDDPETNRRIAESASASQLVNVASEAERGNVYVPKIIHKGNVTISVSTNGASPRHTIELAGRIEELIDDRLVREIETLFHKRRGPNQ
;
A
#
# COMPACT_ATOMS: atom_id res chain seq x y z
N MET A 1 10.21 13.42 -6.67
CA MET A 1 9.03 12.91 -5.94
C MET A 1 9.00 13.56 -4.57
N LEU A 2 7.83 14.06 -4.12
CA LEU A 2 7.66 14.60 -2.77
C LEU A 2 7.17 13.47 -1.85
N PRO A 3 7.89 13.06 -0.80
CA PRO A 3 7.41 12.04 0.13
C PRO A 3 6.29 12.62 1.00
N LEU A 4 5.14 11.95 1.02
CA LEU A 4 3.98 12.32 1.81
C LEU A 4 3.46 11.09 2.56
N HIS A 5 3.04 11.29 3.81
CA HIS A 5 2.28 10.29 4.54
C HIS A 5 0.79 10.62 4.37
N ILE A 6 0.03 9.66 3.85
CA ILE A 6 -1.38 9.84 3.51
C ILE A 6 -2.21 8.92 4.40
N LYS A 7 -3.18 9.48 5.11
CA LYS A 7 -4.11 8.67 5.91
C LYS A 7 -5.10 7.97 4.99
N ILE A 8 -5.01 6.64 4.90
CA ILE A 8 -5.89 5.80 4.08
C ILE A 8 -6.94 5.03 4.90
N SER A 9 -6.90 5.13 6.22
CA SER A 9 -7.91 4.53 7.10
C SER A 9 -9.33 4.95 6.70
N GLY A 10 -10.19 3.96 6.46
CA GLY A 10 -11.57 4.12 5.98
C GLY A 10 -11.71 4.57 4.53
N LYS A 11 -10.62 4.76 3.78
CA LYS A 11 -10.67 5.12 2.36
C LYS A 11 -10.82 3.89 1.48
N ALA A 12 -11.54 4.03 0.37
CA ALA A 12 -11.71 2.96 -0.61
C ALA A 12 -10.38 2.70 -1.33
N VAL A 13 -9.85 1.49 -1.18
CA VAL A 13 -8.66 1.02 -1.89
C VAL A 13 -9.05 -0.15 -2.77
N VAL A 14 -8.85 -0.02 -4.08
CA VAL A 14 -9.19 -1.09 -5.04
C VAL A 14 -7.92 -1.64 -5.66
N ILE A 15 -7.77 -2.96 -5.61
CA ILE A 15 -6.58 -3.68 -6.06
C ILE A 15 -6.95 -4.57 -7.26
N ALA A 16 -6.29 -4.34 -8.39
CA ALA A 16 -6.37 -5.21 -9.56
C ALA A 16 -5.31 -6.32 -9.45
N GLY A 17 -5.74 -7.57 -9.55
CA GLY A 17 -4.87 -8.75 -9.51
C GLY A 17 -4.93 -9.50 -8.18
N GLY A 18 -4.66 -10.81 -8.25
CA GLY A 18 -4.72 -11.72 -7.11
C GLY A 18 -3.41 -12.43 -6.80
N GLY A 19 -2.30 -12.03 -7.44
CA GLY A 19 -0.98 -12.64 -7.23
C GLY A 19 -0.25 -12.13 -5.97
N ARG A 20 0.96 -12.64 -5.74
CA ARG A 20 1.81 -12.28 -4.56
C ARG A 20 2.10 -10.78 -4.42
N ILE A 21 2.27 -10.07 -5.55
CA ILE A 21 2.49 -8.63 -5.53
C ILE A 21 1.25 -7.92 -4.96
N ALA A 22 0.06 -8.30 -5.44
CA ALA A 22 -1.21 -7.76 -4.95
C ALA A 22 -1.44 -8.11 -3.48
N ALA A 23 -1.15 -9.35 -3.05
CA ALA A 23 -1.27 -9.77 -1.64
C ALA A 23 -0.41 -8.92 -0.69
N ARG A 24 0.86 -8.69 -1.04
CA ARG A 24 1.74 -7.82 -0.26
C ARG A 24 1.20 -6.38 -0.16
N ARG A 25 0.61 -5.85 -1.25
CA ARG A 25 -0.01 -4.52 -1.24
C ARG A 25 -1.30 -4.49 -0.42
N LEU A 26 -2.12 -5.54 -0.50
CA LEU A 26 -3.31 -5.70 0.32
C LEU A 26 -2.93 -5.65 1.80
N LYS A 27 -1.93 -6.44 2.22
CA LYS A 27 -1.45 -6.46 3.61
C LYS A 27 -1.07 -5.07 4.13
N THR A 28 -0.34 -4.29 3.32
CA THR A 28 0.03 -2.91 3.71
C THR A 28 -1.20 -2.03 3.93
N VAL A 29 -2.21 -2.08 3.06
CA VAL A 29 -3.35 -1.16 3.17
C VAL A 29 -4.37 -1.58 4.23
N ILE A 30 -4.53 -2.88 4.49
CA ILE A 30 -5.38 -3.36 5.60
C ILE A 30 -4.77 -3.05 6.96
N ASP A 31 -3.44 -3.11 7.10
CA ASP A 31 -2.76 -2.73 8.34
C ASP A 31 -2.95 -1.24 8.67
N GLU A 32 -3.17 -0.41 7.65
CA GLU A 32 -3.51 1.01 7.76
C GLU A 32 -5.04 1.28 7.84
N GLY A 33 -5.85 0.22 7.93
CA GLY A 33 -7.30 0.28 8.09
C GLY A 33 -8.09 0.75 6.87
N ALA A 34 -7.57 0.53 5.66
CA ALA A 34 -8.28 0.87 4.43
C ALA A 34 -9.50 -0.03 4.18
N ALA A 35 -10.52 0.51 3.51
CA ALA A 35 -11.63 -0.27 2.99
C ALA A 35 -11.23 -0.90 1.65
N ALA A 36 -10.59 -2.07 1.73
CA ALA A 36 -10.01 -2.73 0.57
C ALA A 36 -11.02 -3.55 -0.25
N THR A 37 -10.86 -3.55 -1.57
CA THR A 37 -11.55 -4.45 -2.51
C THR A 37 -10.55 -5.02 -3.52
N VAL A 38 -10.67 -6.32 -3.79
CA VAL A 38 -9.81 -7.06 -4.71
C VAL A 38 -10.62 -7.40 -5.94
N VAL A 39 -10.06 -7.17 -7.13
CA VAL A 39 -10.68 -7.51 -8.41
C VAL A 39 -9.74 -8.43 -9.17
N SER A 40 -10.08 -9.73 -9.19
CA SER A 40 -9.32 -10.72 -9.93
C SER A 40 -10.14 -12.00 -10.15
N PRO A 41 -10.02 -12.69 -11.30
CA PRO A 41 -10.70 -13.97 -11.53
C PRO A 41 -10.26 -15.07 -10.55
N GLU A 42 -9.01 -15.00 -10.14
CA GLU A 42 -8.33 -15.97 -9.27
C GLU A 42 -7.41 -15.23 -8.31
N VAL A 43 -7.14 -15.85 -7.16
CA VAL A 43 -6.27 -15.30 -6.12
C VAL A 43 -5.31 -16.38 -5.64
N SER A 44 -4.09 -15.99 -5.25
CA SER A 44 -3.15 -16.89 -4.61
C SER A 44 -3.65 -17.32 -3.24
N ALA A 45 -3.08 -18.40 -2.68
CA ALA A 45 -3.40 -18.85 -1.33
C ALA A 45 -3.19 -17.73 -0.28
N GLU A 46 -2.06 -17.05 -0.33
CA GLU A 46 -1.76 -15.90 0.55
C GLU A 46 -2.81 -14.78 0.43
N MET A 47 -3.24 -14.48 -0.80
CA MET A 47 -4.26 -13.46 -1.04
C MET A 47 -5.63 -13.90 -0.47
N LEU A 48 -5.98 -15.17 -0.63
CA LEU A 48 -7.21 -15.75 -0.12
C LEU A 48 -7.24 -15.72 1.42
N GLU A 49 -6.14 -16.10 2.07
CA GLU A 49 -6.00 -16.03 3.53
C GLU A 49 -6.23 -14.61 4.05
N LEU A 50 -5.66 -13.59 3.39
CA LEU A 50 -5.91 -12.19 3.75
C LEU A 50 -7.37 -11.78 3.53
N ILE A 51 -7.99 -12.24 2.44
CA ILE A 51 -9.39 -11.95 2.15
C ILE A 51 -10.30 -12.52 3.22
N GLU A 52 -10.10 -13.78 3.60
CA GLU A 52 -10.94 -14.47 4.59
C GLU A 52 -10.68 -13.95 6.00
N HIS A 53 -9.43 -13.76 6.39
CA HIS A 53 -9.06 -13.31 7.74
C HIS A 53 -9.56 -11.90 8.04
N TYR A 54 -9.48 -10.98 7.07
CA TYR A 54 -9.82 -9.57 7.26
C TYR A 54 -11.19 -9.19 6.66
N GLY A 55 -11.93 -10.14 6.06
CA GLY A 55 -13.24 -9.89 5.46
C GLY A 55 -13.18 -8.92 4.27
N VAL A 56 -12.14 -9.00 3.44
CA VAL A 56 -11.94 -8.11 2.29
C VAL A 56 -12.92 -8.45 1.18
N SER A 57 -13.51 -7.44 0.53
CA SER A 57 -14.38 -7.67 -0.62
C SER A 57 -13.59 -8.21 -1.81
N TRP A 58 -14.01 -9.34 -2.37
CA TRP A 58 -13.39 -9.93 -3.56
C TRP A 58 -14.39 -10.06 -4.71
N LYS A 59 -14.13 -9.34 -5.80
CA LYS A 59 -14.84 -9.46 -7.07
C LYS A 59 -14.13 -10.47 -7.96
N ARG A 60 -14.72 -11.65 -8.10
CA ARG A 60 -14.19 -12.75 -8.91
C ARG A 60 -14.42 -12.55 -10.41
N LYS A 61 -13.73 -11.57 -10.99
CA LYS A 61 -13.84 -11.17 -12.41
C LYS A 61 -12.53 -10.52 -12.89
N LYS A 62 -12.40 -10.34 -14.20
CA LYS A 62 -11.33 -9.50 -14.76
C LYS A 62 -11.57 -8.04 -14.36
N ALA A 63 -10.49 -7.33 -14.03
CA ALA A 63 -10.55 -5.94 -13.64
C ALA A 63 -10.90 -5.05 -14.84
N GLU A 64 -11.75 -4.05 -14.61
CA GLU A 64 -12.13 -3.04 -15.60
C GLU A 64 -12.28 -1.66 -14.96
N PRO A 65 -12.17 -0.56 -15.73
CA PRO A 65 -12.26 0.81 -15.23
C PRO A 65 -13.43 1.08 -14.26
N ALA A 66 -14.61 0.52 -14.54
CA ALA A 66 -15.79 0.72 -13.72
C ALA A 66 -15.63 0.25 -12.27
N ASP A 67 -14.75 -0.73 -12.01
CA ASP A 67 -14.49 -1.22 -10.66
C ASP A 67 -13.72 -0.22 -9.79
N PHE A 68 -13.04 0.76 -10.39
CA PHE A 68 -12.13 1.70 -9.72
C PHE A 68 -12.68 3.13 -9.62
N LYS A 69 -13.90 3.38 -10.12
CA LYS A 69 -14.47 4.73 -10.22
C LYS A 69 -14.46 5.50 -8.89
N GLU A 70 -14.77 4.82 -7.78
CA GLU A 70 -14.86 5.41 -6.44
C GLU A 70 -13.61 5.14 -5.58
N ALA A 71 -12.54 4.57 -6.17
CA ALA A 71 -11.32 4.26 -5.44
C ALA A 71 -10.60 5.55 -5.06
N PHE A 72 -10.26 5.72 -3.79
CA PHE A 72 -9.31 6.77 -3.37
C PHE A 72 -7.89 6.42 -3.84
N LEU A 73 -7.51 5.14 -3.69
CA LEU A 73 -6.25 4.59 -4.16
C LEU A 73 -6.50 3.34 -5.01
N MET A 74 -5.93 3.33 -6.20
CA MET A 74 -5.93 2.25 -7.17
C MET A 74 -4.57 1.56 -7.11
N ILE A 75 -4.54 0.25 -6.92
CA ILE A 75 -3.30 -0.54 -6.97
C ILE A 75 -3.43 -1.54 -8.12
N LEU A 76 -2.64 -1.33 -9.16
CA LEU A 76 -2.70 -2.10 -10.41
C LEU A 76 -1.52 -3.06 -10.45
N ALA A 77 -1.80 -4.33 -10.18
CA ALA A 77 -0.82 -5.38 -10.00
C ALA A 77 -1.23 -6.68 -10.72
N THR A 78 -1.87 -6.56 -11.89
CA THR A 78 -2.14 -7.71 -12.76
C THR A 78 -0.92 -8.06 -13.62
N ASP A 79 -0.85 -9.30 -14.09
CA ASP A 79 0.15 -9.75 -15.06
C ASP A 79 -0.17 -9.31 -16.51
N ASP A 80 -1.26 -8.57 -16.72
CA ASP A 80 -1.67 -8.01 -18.01
C ASP A 80 -1.40 -6.49 -18.04
N PRO A 81 -0.28 -6.05 -18.64
CA PRO A 81 0.08 -4.63 -18.73
C PRO A 81 -0.99 -3.79 -19.43
N GLU A 82 -1.72 -4.36 -20.39
CA GLU A 82 -2.75 -3.64 -21.13
C GLU A 82 -3.97 -3.37 -20.25
N THR A 83 -4.35 -4.33 -19.41
CA THR A 83 -5.38 -4.11 -18.37
C THR A 83 -4.94 -3.04 -17.37
N ASN A 84 -3.69 -3.10 -16.88
CA ASN A 84 -3.16 -2.08 -15.97
C ASN A 84 -3.19 -0.69 -16.61
N ARG A 85 -2.73 -0.57 -17.86
CA ARG A 85 -2.71 0.68 -18.63
C ARG A 85 -4.11 1.27 -18.80
N ARG A 86 -5.06 0.47 -19.29
CA ARG A 86 -6.45 0.90 -19.50
C ARG A 86 -7.11 1.39 -18.22
N ILE A 87 -6.85 0.72 -17.09
CA ILE A 87 -7.39 1.14 -15.79
C ILE A 87 -6.70 2.42 -15.29
N ALA A 88 -5.37 2.52 -15.41
CA ALA A 88 -4.62 3.72 -15.03
C ALA A 88 -5.09 4.96 -15.81
N GLU A 89 -5.29 4.84 -17.12
CA GLU A 89 -5.77 5.92 -17.99
C GLU A 89 -7.20 6.36 -17.68
N SER A 90 -7.99 5.51 -17.02
CA SER A 90 -9.36 5.85 -16.60
C SER A 90 -9.45 6.62 -15.29
N ALA A 91 -8.33 6.78 -14.58
CA ALA A 91 -8.29 7.44 -13.28
C ALA A 91 -8.59 8.94 -13.42
N SER A 92 -9.36 9.48 -12.49
CA SER A 92 -9.56 10.92 -12.37
C SER A 92 -8.33 11.60 -11.75
N ALA A 93 -8.23 12.92 -11.93
CA ALA A 93 -7.11 13.72 -11.42
C ALA A 93 -6.95 13.68 -9.88
N SER A 94 -8.01 13.33 -9.15
CA SER A 94 -8.00 13.22 -7.69
C SER A 94 -7.64 11.82 -7.17
N GLN A 95 -7.55 10.82 -8.04
CA GLN A 95 -7.26 9.44 -7.63
C GLN A 95 -5.77 9.19 -7.55
N LEU A 96 -5.39 8.45 -6.52
CA LEU A 96 -4.04 7.93 -6.38
C LEU A 96 -3.94 6.62 -7.14
N VAL A 97 -2.91 6.48 -7.97
CA VAL A 97 -2.70 5.32 -8.84
C VAL A 97 -1.29 4.79 -8.63
N ASN A 98 -1.22 3.57 -8.11
CA ASN A 98 0.02 2.79 -8.05
C ASN A 98 -0.02 1.67 -9.08
N VAL A 99 0.97 1.64 -9.97
CA VAL A 99 1.16 0.54 -10.93
C VAL A 99 2.44 -0.21 -10.53
N ALA A 100 2.32 -1.49 -10.17
CA ALA A 100 3.39 -2.19 -9.46
C ALA A 100 4.68 -2.39 -10.27
N SER A 101 4.58 -2.44 -11.61
CA SER A 101 5.70 -2.71 -12.52
C SER A 101 5.99 -1.59 -13.54
N GLU A 102 5.11 -0.59 -13.65
CA GLU A 102 5.18 0.51 -14.63
C GLU A 102 4.86 1.81 -13.91
N ALA A 103 5.69 2.16 -12.93
CA ALA A 103 5.38 3.21 -11.96
C ALA A 103 5.18 4.60 -12.60
N GLU A 104 5.77 4.83 -13.78
CA GLU A 104 5.58 6.02 -14.62
C GLU A 104 4.14 6.20 -15.14
N ARG A 105 3.33 5.14 -15.11
CA ARG A 105 1.90 5.19 -15.46
C ARG A 105 1.00 5.58 -14.29
N GLY A 106 1.57 5.64 -13.09
CA GLY A 106 0.88 6.06 -11.87
C GLY A 106 1.33 7.44 -11.39
N ASN A 107 0.71 7.88 -10.30
CA ASN A 107 1.11 9.08 -9.56
C ASN A 107 1.52 8.77 -8.10
N VAL A 108 1.46 7.49 -7.70
CA VAL A 108 1.88 7.01 -6.39
C VAL A 108 2.89 5.88 -6.51
N TYR A 109 3.95 6.01 -5.73
CA TYR A 109 4.97 4.99 -5.53
C TYR A 109 4.82 4.44 -4.12
N VAL A 110 4.86 3.12 -3.98
CA VAL A 110 4.88 2.47 -2.66
C VAL A 110 6.34 2.13 -2.32
N PRO A 111 6.99 2.90 -1.42
CA PRO A 111 8.40 2.72 -1.08
C PRO A 111 8.62 1.48 -0.20
N LYS A 112 9.88 1.23 0.17
CA LYS A 112 10.17 0.35 1.31
C LYS A 112 9.78 1.11 2.58
N ILE A 113 8.96 0.49 3.41
CA ILE A 113 8.49 1.09 4.66
C ILE A 113 9.03 0.28 5.84
N ILE A 114 9.51 0.98 6.86
CA ILE A 114 9.89 0.43 8.16
C ILE A 114 8.87 0.94 9.18
N HIS A 115 8.26 0.03 9.94
CA HIS A 115 7.36 0.34 11.04
C HIS A 115 7.90 -0.28 12.34
N LYS A 116 8.14 0.54 13.35
CA LYS A 116 8.54 0.11 14.70
C LYS A 116 7.82 0.98 15.74
N GLY A 117 6.81 0.42 16.40
CA GLY A 117 5.91 1.16 17.29
C GLY A 117 5.31 2.38 16.57
N ASN A 118 5.46 3.56 17.14
CA ASN A 118 5.00 4.83 16.54
C ASN A 118 5.98 5.46 15.53
N VAL A 119 7.05 4.76 15.13
CA VAL A 119 8.02 5.23 14.13
C VAL A 119 7.68 4.64 12.77
N THR A 120 7.53 5.51 11.77
CA THR A 120 7.37 5.12 10.36
C THR A 120 8.43 5.81 9.52
N ILE A 121 9.17 5.04 8.72
CA ILE A 121 10.18 5.56 7.79
C ILE A 121 9.91 5.00 6.41
N SER A 122 9.79 5.89 5.41
CA SER A 122 9.76 5.52 4.00
C SER A 122 11.14 5.69 3.38
N VAL A 123 11.67 4.64 2.75
CA VAL A 123 12.95 4.64 2.05
C VAL A 123 12.71 4.42 0.55
N SER A 124 13.20 5.35 -0.27
CA SER A 124 13.11 5.30 -1.73
C SER A 124 14.39 5.84 -2.36
N THR A 125 14.86 5.17 -3.41
CA THR A 125 15.96 5.65 -4.25
C THR A 125 15.46 6.16 -5.61
N ASN A 126 14.19 6.60 -5.69
CA ASN A 126 13.54 7.03 -6.95
C ASN A 126 13.72 6.03 -8.11
N GLY A 127 13.64 4.74 -7.81
CA GLY A 127 13.77 3.68 -8.82
C GLY A 127 15.21 3.30 -9.20
N ALA A 128 16.24 3.94 -8.63
CA ALA A 128 17.64 3.66 -9.00
C ALA A 128 18.09 2.21 -8.73
N SER A 129 17.75 1.64 -7.57
CA SER A 129 18.11 0.24 -7.25
C SER A 129 17.23 -0.32 -6.13
N PRO A 130 16.39 -1.34 -6.41
CA PRO A 130 15.65 -2.05 -5.38
C PRO A 130 16.57 -2.67 -4.32
N ARG A 131 17.72 -3.20 -4.74
CA ARG A 131 18.69 -3.84 -3.84
C ARG A 131 19.27 -2.84 -2.84
N HIS A 132 19.73 -1.67 -3.30
CA HIS A 132 20.26 -0.65 -2.38
C HIS A 132 19.17 -0.01 -1.53
N THR A 133 17.92 0.07 -2.03
CA THR A 133 16.78 0.49 -1.20
C THR A 133 16.60 -0.43 0.01
N ILE A 134 16.70 -1.75 -0.20
CA ILE A 134 16.58 -2.75 0.87
C ILE A 134 17.76 -2.66 1.84
N GLU A 135 18.99 -2.58 1.33
CA GLU A 135 20.20 -2.46 2.13
C GLU A 135 20.20 -1.20 3.01
N LEU A 136 19.84 -0.04 2.42
CA LEU A 136 19.71 1.22 3.14
C LEU A 136 18.62 1.13 4.21
N ALA A 137 17.47 0.53 3.88
CA ALA A 137 16.39 0.34 4.85
C ALA A 137 16.84 -0.54 6.03
N GLY A 138 17.57 -1.63 5.79
CA GLY A 138 18.11 -2.48 6.86
C GLY A 138 19.05 -1.72 7.79
N ARG A 139 19.98 -0.93 7.22
CA ARG A 139 20.88 -0.08 8.01
C ARG A 139 20.14 0.99 8.82
N ILE A 140 19.08 1.58 8.27
CA ILE A 140 18.25 2.54 9.01
C ILE A 140 17.49 1.83 10.13
N GLU A 141 17.00 0.63 9.89
CA GLU A 141 16.24 -0.17 10.85
C GLU A 141 17.07 -0.54 12.08
N GLU A 142 18.37 -0.78 11.92
CA GLU A 142 19.33 -1.00 13.01
C GLU A 142 19.50 0.23 13.93
N LEU A 143 19.26 1.44 13.42
CA LEU A 143 19.32 2.68 14.22
C LEU A 143 18.08 2.89 15.08
N ILE A 144 17.01 2.12 14.85
CA ILE A 144 15.74 2.22 15.58
C ILE A 144 15.71 1.12 16.65
N ASP A 145 16.34 1.39 17.78
CA ASP A 145 16.35 0.50 18.94
C ASP A 145 15.06 0.61 19.78
N ASP A 146 14.85 -0.36 20.68
CA ASP A 146 13.66 -0.38 21.53
C ASP A 146 13.57 0.80 22.49
N ARG A 147 14.72 1.43 22.82
CA ARG A 147 14.74 2.60 23.69
C ARG A 147 14.10 3.79 22.98
N LEU A 148 14.50 4.06 21.74
CA LEU A 148 13.93 5.12 20.91
C LEU A 148 12.43 4.91 20.70
N VAL A 149 12.02 3.66 20.41
CA VAL A 149 10.59 3.32 20.23
C VAL A 149 9.78 3.66 21.49
N ARG A 150 10.23 3.21 22.67
CA ARG A 150 9.56 3.49 23.95
C ARG A 150 9.51 4.97 24.30
N GLU A 151 10.57 5.71 24.02
CA GLU A 151 10.63 7.16 24.23
C GLU A 151 9.58 7.88 23.39
N ILE A 152 9.47 7.53 22.10
CA ILE A 152 8.48 8.12 21.19
C ILE A 152 7.06 7.74 21.60
N GLU A 153 6.81 6.49 22.00
CA GLU A 153 5.51 6.05 22.53
C GLU A 153 5.11 6.85 23.77
N THR A 154 6.03 7.06 24.71
CA THR A 154 5.79 7.87 25.90
C THR A 154 5.38 9.30 25.52
N LEU A 155 6.07 9.92 24.56
CA LEU A 155 5.75 11.26 24.05
C LEU A 155 4.38 11.30 23.35
N PHE A 156 4.05 10.26 22.59
CA PHE A 156 2.75 10.13 21.92
C PHE A 156 1.60 10.12 22.94
N HIS A 157 1.70 9.31 24.00
CA HIS A 157 0.68 9.26 25.06
C HIS A 157 0.58 10.58 25.84
N LYS A 158 1.72 11.20 26.17
CA LYS A 158 1.74 12.51 26.86
C LYS A 158 1.04 13.61 26.05
N ARG A 159 1.22 13.63 24.72
CA ARG A 159 0.56 14.61 23.84
C ARG A 159 -0.94 14.39 23.73
N ARG A 160 -1.42 13.15 23.89
CA ARG A 160 -2.85 12.85 23.79
C ARG A 160 -3.61 13.09 25.09
N GLY A 161 -2.98 12.94 26.26
CA GLY A 161 -3.57 13.27 27.57
C GLY A 161 -4.86 12.48 27.90
N PRO A 162 -5.29 12.42 29.18
CA PRO A 162 -6.47 11.65 29.58
C PRO A 162 -7.85 12.24 29.17
N ASN A 163 -7.90 13.25 28.30
CA ASN A 163 -9.14 13.96 27.92
C ASN A 163 -9.44 13.90 26.40
N GLN A 164 -9.42 12.70 25.81
CA GLN A 164 -10.26 12.36 24.66
C GLN A 164 -11.08 11.13 24.99
#